data_AF-A0A2V9YLX9-F1
#
_entry.id   AF-A0A2V9YLX9-F1
#
_cell.length_a   1.000
_cell.length_b   1.000
_cell.length_c   1.000
_cell.angle_alpha   90.00
_cell.angle_beta   90.00
_cell.angle_gamma   90.00
#
_symmetry.space_group_name_H-M   'P 1'
#
loop_
_entity.id
_entity.type
_entity.pdbx_description
1 polymer ?
#
loop_
_entity_poly.entity_id
_entity_poly.type
_entity_poly.pdbx_seq_one_letter_code
_entity_poly.pdbx_strand_id
1 'polypeptide(L)'
;MLIFSERLQEICTGFERPFWVANISEIFERLSYYGAFASLALYLQERLNFSTEQTGTLTGLFGGMVWFLATFGGAAADRLGFRRALSLAYLILSVAYFLIGSIGASWLAPARNAVPISLFVGFILILPALGISLVKPCVVGTTARASSENVRSIGYSIYYTMVNIGGAAGPYFASWAHRRLGVENVYRVAALSVFAMFFVVLFFFREPRKNGDAPVPSIAQVARNFCLVLGNYRLVLPVLILSLVLRITEWVYPRVAMPGWIWVGLLVLVLAGISRFMWFLVLFTGYWIVFWQQYISLPGFIHRYIDASADVELILVTDGLTVICLTLAVNFLSSDHFGHGDYIYRLADSRLATGGRERSALTLCTCLGRDHSVAALLRVYFAAGAARPARHLHGIRVSSDRNRIADRRLVRRNAAPSFRRGQEPASGYVDRRYRNRAAYGRGAVDL
;
A
#
# COMPACT_ATOMS: atom_id res chain seq x y z
N MET A 1 -20.65 10.97 20.88
CA MET A 1 -20.30 9.59 20.47
C MET A 1 -21.58 8.98 19.93
N LEU A 2 -21.64 8.56 18.66
CA LEU A 2 -22.82 7.88 18.12
C LEU A 2 -22.99 6.54 18.85
N ILE A 3 -24.22 6.22 19.24
CA ILE A 3 -24.57 4.94 19.89
C ILE A 3 -24.21 3.83 18.90
N PHE A 4 -23.75 2.66 19.39
CA PHE A 4 -23.36 1.52 18.52
C PHE A 4 -24.42 1.20 17.46
N SER A 5 -25.70 1.34 17.80
CA SER A 5 -26.83 1.21 16.87
C SER A 5 -26.81 2.23 15.73
N GLU A 6 -26.47 3.49 16.01
CA GLU A 6 -26.38 4.55 15.01
C GLU A 6 -25.18 4.33 14.09
N ARG A 7 -24.03 3.88 14.62
CA ARG A 7 -22.87 3.48 13.80
C ARG A 7 -23.18 2.28 12.90
N LEU A 8 -23.89 1.29 13.43
CA LEU A 8 -24.32 0.12 12.66
C LEU A 8 -25.28 0.55 11.54
N GLN A 9 -26.20 1.46 11.84
CA GLN A 9 -27.14 2.01 10.88
C GLN A 9 -26.43 2.83 9.79
N GLU A 10 -25.47 3.68 10.16
CA GLU A 10 -24.61 4.41 9.21
C GLU A 10 -23.88 3.47 8.24
N ILE A 11 -23.38 2.34 8.74
CA ILE A 11 -22.73 1.30 7.91
C ILE A 11 -23.77 0.64 6.99
N CYS A 12 -24.92 0.24 7.51
CA CYS A 12 -25.96 -0.44 6.71
C CYS A 12 -26.52 0.46 5.60
N THR A 13 -26.63 1.78 5.82
CA THR A 13 -27.18 2.72 4.84
C THR A 13 -26.10 3.43 4.00
N GLY A 14 -24.84 3.39 4.43
CA GLY A 14 -23.75 4.14 3.82
C GLY A 14 -23.09 3.47 2.60
N PHE A 15 -23.48 2.24 2.27
CA PHE A 15 -22.95 1.48 1.15
C PHE A 15 -24.04 1.08 0.16
N GLU A 16 -23.81 1.31 -1.12
CA GLU A 16 -24.69 0.87 -2.19
C GLU A 16 -24.48 -0.61 -2.54
N ARG A 17 -25.44 -1.25 -3.22
CA ARG A 17 -25.32 -2.66 -3.65
C ARG A 17 -24.02 -2.99 -4.41
N PRO A 18 -23.51 -2.14 -5.35
CA PRO A 18 -22.26 -2.42 -6.04
C PRO A 18 -21.06 -2.57 -5.11
N PHE A 19 -21.03 -1.87 -3.97
CA PHE A 19 -19.96 -2.01 -2.97
C PHE A 19 -19.89 -3.45 -2.46
N TRP A 20 -21.03 -4.01 -2.04
CA TRP A 20 -21.08 -5.37 -1.50
C TRP A 20 -20.76 -6.42 -2.56
N VAL A 21 -21.31 -6.27 -3.77
CA VAL A 21 -21.03 -7.21 -4.87
C VAL A 21 -19.54 -7.21 -5.21
N ALA A 22 -18.91 -6.04 -5.31
CA ALA A 22 -17.48 -5.92 -5.62
C ALA A 22 -16.60 -6.55 -4.54
N ASN A 23 -16.87 -6.23 -3.27
CA ASN A 23 -16.03 -6.68 -2.16
C ASN A 23 -16.24 -8.18 -1.85
N ILE A 24 -17.46 -8.71 -2.02
CA ILE A 24 -17.68 -10.17 -1.92
C ILE A 24 -16.98 -10.89 -3.08
N SER A 25 -17.12 -10.41 -4.33
CA SER A 25 -16.44 -11.03 -5.46
C SER A 25 -14.92 -10.95 -5.35
N GLU A 26 -14.40 -9.90 -4.70
CA GLU A 26 -12.99 -9.75 -4.36
C GLU A 26 -12.48 -10.85 -3.42
N ILE A 27 -13.28 -11.31 -2.43
CA ILE A 27 -12.88 -12.44 -1.57
C ILE A 27 -12.56 -13.68 -2.41
N PHE A 28 -13.41 -13.99 -3.38
CA PHE A 28 -13.25 -15.15 -4.26
C PHE A 28 -12.11 -14.98 -5.26
N GLU A 29 -11.86 -13.76 -5.74
CA GLU A 29 -10.66 -13.45 -6.52
C GLU A 29 -9.41 -13.73 -5.68
N ARG A 30 -9.37 -13.23 -4.45
CA ARG A 30 -8.21 -13.33 -3.56
C ARG A 30 -7.98 -14.77 -3.14
N LEU A 31 -9.04 -15.50 -2.80
CA LEU A 31 -9.00 -16.94 -2.57
C LEU A 31 -8.37 -17.67 -3.75
N SER A 32 -8.84 -17.39 -4.97
CA SER A 32 -8.35 -18.05 -6.19
C SER A 32 -6.90 -17.68 -6.51
N TYR A 33 -6.52 -16.40 -6.32
CA TYR A 33 -5.17 -15.90 -6.54
C TYR A 33 -4.17 -16.50 -5.55
N TYR A 34 -4.43 -16.38 -4.25
CA TYR A 34 -3.52 -16.89 -3.22
C TYR A 34 -3.48 -18.41 -3.19
N GLY A 35 -4.61 -19.09 -3.46
CA GLY A 35 -4.62 -20.54 -3.62
C GLY A 35 -3.78 -21.00 -4.82
N ALA A 36 -3.98 -20.41 -6.00
CA ALA A 36 -3.19 -20.73 -7.18
C ALA A 36 -1.69 -20.42 -7.01
N PHE A 37 -1.37 -19.31 -6.32
CA PHE A 37 0.00 -18.89 -6.08
C PHE A 37 0.71 -19.79 -5.05
N ALA A 38 0.02 -20.20 -3.98
CA ALA A 38 0.54 -21.13 -2.98
C ALA A 38 1.00 -22.46 -3.59
N SER A 39 0.22 -22.99 -4.55
CA SER A 39 0.56 -24.24 -5.25
C SER A 39 1.52 -24.07 -6.43
N LEU A 40 1.84 -22.84 -6.85
CA LEU A 40 2.55 -22.59 -8.11
C LEU A 40 3.95 -23.17 -8.13
N ALA A 41 4.73 -22.93 -7.08
CA ALA A 41 6.10 -23.44 -7.02
C ALA A 41 6.15 -24.97 -7.01
N LEU A 42 5.20 -25.62 -6.32
CA LEU A 42 5.07 -27.08 -6.28
C LEU A 42 4.62 -27.62 -7.64
N TYR A 43 3.62 -27.01 -8.27
CA TYR A 43 3.14 -27.44 -9.57
C TYR A 43 4.23 -27.39 -10.65
N LEU A 44 5.01 -26.30 -10.69
CA LEU A 44 6.12 -26.15 -11.64
C LEU A 44 7.21 -27.22 -11.40
N GLN A 45 7.57 -27.50 -10.15
CA GLN A 45 8.64 -28.44 -9.83
C GLN A 45 8.20 -29.91 -9.93
N GLU A 46 7.06 -30.27 -9.34
CA GLU A 46 6.64 -31.68 -9.20
C GLU A 46 5.92 -32.22 -10.43
N ARG A 47 5.13 -31.38 -11.14
CA ARG A 47 4.36 -31.83 -12.32
C ARG A 47 5.02 -31.51 -13.63
N LEU A 48 5.69 -30.36 -13.71
CA LEU A 48 6.33 -29.90 -14.94
C LEU A 48 7.86 -30.07 -14.92
N ASN A 49 8.43 -30.59 -13.82
CA ASN A 49 9.85 -30.91 -13.67
C ASN A 49 10.78 -29.70 -13.91
N PHE A 50 10.33 -28.48 -13.59
CA PHE A 50 11.18 -27.30 -13.63
C PHE A 50 12.22 -27.32 -12.51
N SER A 51 13.39 -26.76 -12.79
CA SER A 51 14.39 -26.51 -11.74
C SER A 51 13.88 -25.45 -10.76
N THR A 52 14.49 -25.41 -9.56
CA THR A 52 14.19 -24.37 -8.56
C THR A 52 14.46 -22.96 -9.11
N GLU A 53 15.53 -22.81 -9.89
CA GLU A 53 15.89 -21.53 -10.51
C GLU A 53 14.83 -21.10 -11.52
N GLN A 54 14.44 -21.99 -12.45
CA GLN A 54 13.41 -21.71 -13.45
C GLN A 54 12.06 -21.38 -12.79
N THR A 55 11.70 -22.11 -11.74
CA THR A 55 10.49 -21.87 -10.94
C THR A 55 10.53 -20.49 -10.30
N GLY A 56 11.65 -20.11 -9.70
CA GLY A 56 11.86 -18.78 -9.15
C GLY A 56 11.74 -17.68 -10.20
N THR A 57 12.36 -17.87 -11.37
CA THR A 57 12.25 -16.92 -12.49
C THR A 57 10.81 -16.76 -12.97
N LEU A 58 10.08 -17.86 -13.20
CA LEU A 58 8.69 -17.82 -13.68
C LEU A 58 7.74 -17.19 -12.65
N THR A 59 7.89 -17.55 -11.38
CA THR A 59 7.08 -16.98 -10.28
C THR A 59 7.38 -15.49 -10.09
N GLY A 60 8.66 -15.09 -10.19
CA GLY A 60 9.07 -13.69 -10.14
C GLY A 60 8.54 -12.88 -11.32
N LEU A 61 8.59 -13.43 -12.53
CA LEU A 61 8.02 -12.80 -13.73
C LEU A 61 6.50 -12.63 -13.59
N PHE A 62 5.81 -13.66 -13.11
CA PHE A 62 4.37 -13.60 -12.83
C PHE A 62 4.04 -12.46 -11.86
N GLY A 63 4.73 -12.42 -10.71
CA GLY A 63 4.56 -11.35 -9.73
C GLY A 63 4.84 -9.97 -10.31
N GLY A 64 5.96 -9.82 -11.03
CA GLY A 64 6.35 -8.58 -11.70
C GLY A 64 5.29 -8.08 -12.69
N MET A 65 4.71 -8.97 -13.49
CA MET A 65 3.66 -8.61 -14.45
C MET A 65 2.36 -8.19 -13.77
N VAL A 66 1.96 -8.83 -12.67
CA VAL A 66 0.76 -8.44 -11.90
C VAL A 66 0.84 -6.98 -11.45
N TRP A 67 1.99 -6.58 -10.89
CA TRP A 67 2.21 -5.22 -10.41
C TRP A 67 2.38 -4.21 -11.55
N PHE A 68 3.13 -4.58 -12.59
CA PHE A 68 3.34 -3.71 -13.75
C PHE A 68 2.02 -3.41 -14.47
N LEU A 69 1.24 -4.44 -14.81
CA LEU A 69 -0.01 -4.30 -15.55
C LEU A 69 -1.09 -3.55 -14.75
N ALA A 70 -1.11 -3.68 -13.41
CA ALA A 70 -2.05 -2.96 -12.55
C ALA A 70 -2.01 -1.43 -12.74
N THR A 71 -0.84 -0.88 -13.09
CA THR A 71 -0.68 0.55 -13.42
C THR A 71 -1.58 0.99 -14.58
N PHE A 72 -1.76 0.12 -15.57
CA PHE A 72 -2.58 0.39 -16.77
C PHE A 72 -4.02 -0.10 -16.60
N GLY A 73 -4.24 -1.11 -15.76
CA GLY A 73 -5.56 -1.69 -15.52
C GLY A 73 -6.60 -0.67 -15.05
N GLY A 74 -6.21 0.35 -14.29
CA GLY A 74 -7.13 1.42 -13.87
C GLY A 74 -7.64 2.26 -15.04
N ALA A 75 -6.75 2.63 -15.95
CA ALA A 75 -7.11 3.36 -17.17
C ALA A 75 -8.04 2.55 -18.08
N ALA A 76 -7.78 1.24 -18.18
CA ALA A 76 -8.63 0.33 -18.93
C ALA A 76 -10.02 0.19 -18.27
N ALA A 77 -10.05 0.05 -16.94
CA ALA A 77 -11.28 -0.03 -16.16
C ALA A 77 -12.16 1.23 -16.31
N ASP A 78 -11.56 2.42 -16.25
CA ASP A 78 -12.30 3.68 -16.41
C ASP A 78 -12.91 3.82 -17.81
N ARG A 79 -12.26 3.27 -18.86
CA ARG A 79 -12.76 3.28 -20.24
C ARG A 79 -13.87 2.26 -20.48
N LEU A 80 -13.72 1.06 -19.91
CA LEU A 80 -14.68 -0.03 -20.09
C LEU A 80 -15.93 0.16 -19.21
N GLY A 81 -15.80 0.89 -18.10
CA GLY A 81 -16.75 0.87 -17.00
C GLY A 81 -16.48 -0.33 -16.07
N PHE A 82 -16.74 -0.16 -14.77
CA PHE A 82 -16.35 -1.14 -13.76
C PHE A 82 -17.08 -2.47 -13.95
N ARG A 83 -18.35 -2.47 -14.36
CA ARG A 83 -19.08 -3.72 -14.60
C ARG A 83 -18.46 -4.56 -15.71
N ARG A 84 -18.14 -3.93 -16.85
CA ARG A 84 -17.56 -4.64 -18.01
C ARG A 84 -16.13 -5.04 -17.73
N ALA A 85 -15.36 -4.18 -17.09
CA ALA A 85 -13.98 -4.47 -16.71
C ALA A 85 -13.89 -5.65 -15.72
N LEU A 86 -14.71 -5.67 -14.66
CA LEU A 86 -14.77 -6.80 -13.72
C LEU A 86 -15.21 -8.09 -14.40
N SER A 87 -16.24 -8.03 -15.25
CA SER A 87 -16.70 -9.22 -15.98
C SER A 87 -15.60 -9.77 -16.89
N LEU A 88 -14.96 -8.90 -17.68
CA LEU A 88 -13.84 -9.30 -18.53
C LEU A 88 -12.68 -9.87 -17.71
N ALA A 89 -12.36 -9.25 -16.57
CA ALA A 89 -11.31 -9.70 -15.68
C ALA A 89 -11.56 -11.11 -15.15
N TYR A 90 -12.76 -11.39 -14.64
CA TYR A 90 -13.13 -12.71 -14.14
C TYR A 90 -13.15 -13.79 -15.23
N LEU A 91 -13.56 -13.43 -16.45
CA LEU A 91 -13.48 -14.32 -17.60
C LEU A 91 -12.03 -14.66 -17.96
N ILE A 92 -11.15 -13.64 -18.00
CA ILE A 92 -9.71 -13.84 -18.24
C ILE A 92 -9.10 -14.72 -17.15
N LEU A 93 -9.40 -14.45 -15.88
CA LEU A 93 -8.90 -15.25 -14.76
C LEU A 93 -9.37 -16.70 -14.81
N SER A 94 -10.64 -16.91 -15.17
CA SER A 94 -11.20 -18.26 -15.30
C SER A 94 -10.45 -19.06 -16.36
N VAL A 95 -10.31 -18.49 -17.56
CA VAL A 95 -9.56 -19.12 -18.66
C VAL A 95 -8.10 -19.34 -18.25
N ALA A 96 -7.47 -18.35 -17.62
CA ALA A 96 -6.08 -18.42 -17.22
C ALA A 96 -5.81 -19.52 -16.20
N TYR A 97 -6.58 -19.61 -15.12
CA TYR A 97 -6.43 -20.66 -14.13
C TYR A 97 -6.75 -22.04 -14.71
N PHE A 98 -7.78 -22.14 -15.56
CA PHE A 98 -8.09 -23.38 -16.25
C PHE A 98 -6.92 -23.85 -17.13
N LEU A 99 -6.28 -22.93 -17.87
CA LEU A 99 -5.11 -23.21 -18.68
C LEU A 99 -3.92 -23.65 -17.83
N ILE A 100 -3.63 -22.98 -16.71
CA ILE A 100 -2.55 -23.37 -15.79
C ILE A 100 -2.76 -24.82 -15.31
N GLY A 101 -3.95 -25.15 -14.81
CA GLY A 101 -4.31 -26.51 -14.39
C GLY A 101 -4.41 -27.54 -15.52
N SER A 102 -4.24 -27.11 -16.77
CA SER A 102 -4.31 -27.95 -17.97
C SER A 102 -3.00 -28.04 -18.74
N ILE A 103 -1.91 -27.42 -18.26
CA ILE A 103 -0.60 -27.47 -18.93
C ILE A 103 -0.13 -28.92 -19.16
N GLY A 104 -0.37 -29.80 -18.18
CA GLY A 104 -0.05 -31.22 -18.27
C GLY A 104 -0.97 -32.03 -19.20
N ALA A 105 -2.14 -31.51 -19.59
CA ALA A 105 -3.16 -32.28 -20.26
C ALA A 105 -2.79 -32.65 -21.72
N SER A 106 -3.21 -33.83 -22.16
CA SER A 106 -2.88 -34.38 -23.49
C SER A 106 -3.38 -33.51 -24.65
N TRP A 107 -4.56 -32.90 -24.50
CA TRP A 107 -5.14 -32.02 -25.52
C TRP A 107 -4.33 -30.73 -25.74
N LEU A 108 -3.54 -30.30 -24.73
CA LEU A 108 -2.66 -29.14 -24.83
C LEU A 108 -1.27 -29.49 -25.37
N ALA A 109 -0.96 -30.80 -25.53
CA ALA A 109 0.34 -31.27 -25.96
C ALA A 109 0.80 -30.70 -27.31
N PRO A 110 -0.05 -30.56 -28.35
CA PRO A 110 0.38 -29.96 -29.62
C PRO A 110 0.90 -28.53 -29.46
N ALA A 111 0.19 -27.70 -28.68
CA ALA A 111 0.60 -26.31 -28.43
C ALA A 111 1.82 -26.24 -27.49
N ARG A 112 1.84 -27.09 -26.44
CA ARG A 112 2.94 -27.16 -25.47
C ARG A 112 4.26 -27.57 -26.10
N ASN A 113 4.22 -28.53 -27.02
CA ASN A 113 5.42 -29.07 -27.66
C ASN A 113 5.92 -28.21 -28.84
N ALA A 114 5.16 -27.21 -29.27
CA ALA A 114 5.53 -26.31 -30.37
C ALA A 114 6.61 -25.28 -29.97
N VAL A 115 6.78 -25.02 -28.67
CA VAL A 115 7.72 -24.02 -28.15
C VAL A 115 8.40 -24.53 -26.86
N PRO A 116 9.52 -23.93 -26.42
CA PRO A 116 10.14 -24.31 -25.15
C PRO A 116 9.16 -24.19 -23.97
N ILE A 117 9.12 -25.20 -23.10
CA ILE A 117 8.13 -25.29 -22.00
C ILE A 117 8.15 -24.06 -21.09
N SER A 118 9.33 -23.51 -20.78
CA SER A 118 9.44 -22.29 -19.96
C SER A 118 8.74 -21.09 -20.60
N LEU A 119 8.85 -20.95 -21.92
CA LEU A 119 8.21 -19.89 -22.67
C LEU A 119 6.69 -20.12 -22.74
N PHE A 120 6.26 -21.36 -23.01
CA PHE A 120 4.85 -21.74 -23.00
C PHE A 120 4.17 -21.41 -21.66
N VAL A 121 4.78 -21.84 -20.56
CA VAL A 121 4.28 -21.57 -19.20
C VAL A 121 4.32 -20.07 -18.90
N GLY A 122 5.40 -19.38 -19.25
CA GLY A 122 5.52 -17.93 -19.08
C GLY A 122 4.38 -17.17 -19.77
N PHE A 123 4.03 -17.53 -21.00
CA PHE A 123 2.89 -16.94 -21.71
C PHE A 123 1.56 -17.18 -20.99
N ILE A 124 1.32 -18.40 -20.49
CA ILE A 124 0.10 -18.71 -19.72
C ILE A 124 0.06 -17.89 -18.43
N LEU A 125 1.18 -17.73 -17.71
CA LEU A 125 1.26 -16.96 -16.47
C LEU A 125 1.05 -15.45 -16.65
N ILE A 126 1.15 -14.91 -17.87
CA ILE A 126 0.79 -13.50 -18.12
C ILE A 126 -0.73 -13.30 -18.08
N LEU A 127 -1.53 -14.31 -18.44
CA LEU A 127 -2.98 -14.18 -18.55
C LEU A 127 -3.66 -13.82 -17.21
N PRO A 128 -3.37 -14.48 -16.07
CA PRO A 128 -3.95 -14.07 -14.79
C PRO A 128 -3.52 -12.65 -14.40
N ALA A 129 -2.29 -12.23 -14.74
CA ALA A 129 -1.82 -10.88 -14.44
C ALA A 129 -2.67 -9.80 -15.14
N LEU A 130 -3.13 -10.05 -16.37
CA LEU A 130 -4.08 -9.18 -17.08
C LEU A 130 -5.41 -9.09 -16.34
N GLY A 131 -5.96 -10.23 -15.90
CA GLY A 131 -7.20 -10.26 -15.13
C GLY A 131 -7.09 -9.49 -13.81
N ILE A 132 -6.09 -9.81 -12.98
CA ILE A 132 -5.84 -9.16 -11.68
C ILE A 132 -5.64 -7.65 -11.84
N SER A 133 -4.98 -7.22 -12.93
CA SER A 133 -4.74 -5.79 -13.20
C SER A 133 -6.03 -4.99 -13.34
N LEU A 134 -7.11 -5.61 -13.83
CA LEU A 134 -8.41 -4.99 -14.01
C LEU A 134 -9.27 -5.06 -12.73
N VAL A 135 -9.22 -6.16 -11.98
CA VAL A 135 -10.04 -6.34 -10.76
C VAL A 135 -9.71 -5.27 -9.72
N LYS A 136 -8.43 -5.12 -9.36
CA LYS A 136 -7.96 -4.21 -8.30
C LYS A 136 -8.52 -2.78 -8.42
N PRO A 137 -8.30 -2.05 -9.54
CA PRO A 137 -8.81 -0.70 -9.67
C PRO A 137 -10.33 -0.63 -9.73
N CYS A 138 -11.00 -1.65 -10.27
CA CYS A 138 -12.47 -1.68 -10.30
C CYS A 138 -13.06 -1.80 -8.89
N VAL A 139 -12.52 -2.69 -8.04
CA VAL A 139 -13.03 -2.88 -6.68
C VAL A 139 -12.73 -1.66 -5.81
N VAL A 140 -11.48 -1.15 -5.85
CA VAL A 140 -11.08 0.06 -5.12
C VAL A 140 -11.87 1.29 -5.60
N GLY A 141 -12.04 1.45 -6.91
CA GLY A 141 -12.84 2.51 -7.51
C GLY A 141 -14.31 2.38 -7.14
N THR A 142 -14.85 1.16 -7.10
CA THR A 142 -16.22 0.90 -6.64
C THR A 142 -16.39 1.29 -5.18
N THR A 143 -15.43 0.96 -4.31
CA THR A 143 -15.45 1.39 -2.91
C THR A 143 -15.48 2.91 -2.79
N ALA A 144 -14.73 3.64 -3.63
CA ALA A 144 -14.77 5.10 -3.63
C ALA A 144 -16.11 5.68 -4.13
N ARG A 145 -16.72 5.06 -5.15
CA ARG A 145 -17.93 5.57 -5.83
C ARG A 145 -19.23 5.14 -5.14
N ALA A 146 -19.28 3.94 -4.58
CA ALA A 146 -20.45 3.30 -3.97
C ALA A 146 -20.51 3.42 -2.43
N SER A 147 -19.63 4.25 -1.83
CA SER A 147 -19.65 4.57 -0.40
C SER A 147 -19.90 6.06 -0.17
N SER A 148 -20.77 6.37 0.79
CA SER A 148 -20.97 7.73 1.31
C SER A 148 -19.67 8.27 1.93
N GLU A 149 -19.50 9.60 1.93
CA GLU A 149 -18.25 10.23 2.40
C GLU A 149 -17.92 9.92 3.86
N ASN A 150 -18.94 9.89 4.73
CA ASN A 150 -18.80 9.60 6.16
C ASN A 150 -18.31 8.18 6.47
N VAL A 151 -18.59 7.21 5.60
CA VAL A 151 -18.19 5.80 5.79
C VAL A 151 -17.13 5.31 4.81
N ARG A 152 -16.61 6.17 3.92
CA ARG A 152 -15.67 5.75 2.87
C ARG A 152 -14.38 5.15 3.42
N SER A 153 -13.85 5.70 4.52
CA SER A 153 -12.67 5.14 5.21
C SER A 153 -12.96 3.75 5.77
N ILE A 154 -14.16 3.54 6.33
CA ILE A 154 -14.64 2.22 6.79
C ILE A 154 -14.74 1.27 5.60
N GLY A 155 -15.25 1.74 4.44
CA GLY A 155 -15.31 0.96 3.21
C GLY A 155 -13.95 0.42 2.78
N TYR A 156 -12.88 1.23 2.83
CA TYR A 156 -11.52 0.75 2.57
C TYR A 156 -11.02 -0.25 3.63
N SER A 157 -11.37 -0.07 4.90
CA SER A 157 -11.06 -1.05 5.94
C SER A 157 -11.73 -2.40 5.66
N ILE A 158 -13.02 -2.39 5.30
CA ILE A 158 -13.77 -3.60 4.93
C ILE A 158 -13.10 -4.28 3.74
N TYR A 159 -12.76 -3.53 2.70
CA TYR A 159 -12.03 -4.03 1.54
C TYR A 159 -10.73 -4.76 1.94
N TYR A 160 -9.88 -4.13 2.75
CA TYR A 160 -8.63 -4.76 3.19
C TYR A 160 -8.87 -5.99 4.07
N THR A 161 -9.87 -5.98 4.94
CA THR A 161 -10.26 -7.16 5.72
C THR A 161 -10.68 -8.31 4.79
N MET A 162 -11.50 -8.04 3.77
CA MET A 162 -11.94 -9.06 2.81
C MET A 162 -10.78 -9.62 1.99
N VAL A 163 -9.82 -8.77 1.61
CA VAL A 163 -8.58 -9.22 0.95
C VAL A 163 -7.80 -10.20 1.83
N ASN A 164 -7.65 -9.91 3.12
CA ASN A 164 -6.96 -10.81 4.05
C ASN A 164 -7.73 -12.10 4.31
N ILE A 165 -9.08 -12.04 4.38
CA ILE A 165 -9.92 -13.25 4.49
C ILE A 165 -9.71 -14.15 3.26
N GLY A 166 -9.75 -13.58 2.05
CA GLY A 166 -9.45 -14.33 0.84
C GLY A 166 -8.01 -14.87 0.81
N GLY A 167 -7.05 -14.09 1.32
CA GLY A 167 -5.64 -14.50 1.44
C GLY A 167 -5.38 -15.63 2.42
N ALA A 168 -6.18 -15.75 3.50
CA ALA A 168 -6.14 -16.90 4.39
C ALA A 168 -6.91 -18.10 3.82
N ALA A 169 -8.09 -17.86 3.24
CA ALA A 169 -8.93 -18.92 2.68
C ALA A 169 -8.29 -19.59 1.46
N GLY A 170 -7.60 -18.83 0.60
CA GLY A 170 -6.98 -19.34 -0.63
C GLY A 170 -6.03 -20.51 -0.41
N PRO A 171 -4.94 -20.34 0.35
CA PRO A 171 -4.00 -21.42 0.64
C PRO A 171 -4.64 -22.59 1.41
N TYR A 172 -5.63 -22.33 2.27
CA TYR A 172 -6.40 -23.38 2.94
C TYR A 172 -7.19 -24.25 1.94
N PHE A 173 -7.90 -23.62 1.01
CA PHE A 173 -8.62 -24.31 -0.06
C PHE A 173 -7.67 -25.01 -1.03
N ALA A 174 -6.51 -24.42 -1.30
CA ALA A 174 -5.46 -25.05 -2.10
C ALA A 174 -4.99 -26.35 -1.44
N SER A 175 -4.62 -26.32 -0.14
CA SER A 175 -4.22 -27.50 0.64
C SER A 175 -5.26 -28.61 0.58
N TRP A 176 -6.54 -28.25 0.71
CA TRP A 176 -7.64 -29.20 0.60
C TRP A 176 -7.74 -29.81 -0.81
N ALA A 177 -7.70 -28.97 -1.85
CA ALA A 177 -7.85 -29.41 -3.24
C ALA A 177 -6.63 -30.23 -3.69
N HIS A 178 -5.41 -29.81 -3.33
CA HIS A 178 -4.19 -30.52 -3.63
C HIS A 178 -4.22 -31.92 -3.02
N ARG A 179 -4.49 -32.05 -1.71
CA ARG A 179 -4.48 -33.35 -1.04
C ARG A 179 -5.56 -34.33 -1.52
N ARG A 180 -6.74 -33.83 -1.90
CA ARG A 180 -7.87 -34.69 -2.28
C ARG A 180 -8.02 -34.91 -3.78
N LEU A 181 -7.64 -33.92 -4.58
CA LEU A 181 -7.89 -33.90 -6.02
C LEU A 181 -6.59 -33.82 -6.83
N GLY A 182 -5.46 -33.48 -6.22
CA GLY A 182 -4.19 -33.24 -6.89
C GLY A 182 -3.96 -31.76 -7.24
N VAL A 183 -2.70 -31.38 -7.40
CA VAL A 183 -2.26 -29.98 -7.57
C VAL A 183 -2.86 -29.29 -8.80
N GLU A 184 -3.10 -30.02 -9.91
CA GLU A 184 -3.73 -29.45 -11.11
C GLU A 184 -5.15 -28.96 -10.83
N ASN A 185 -5.86 -29.67 -9.94
CA ASN A 185 -7.23 -29.38 -9.61
C ASN A 185 -7.37 -28.18 -8.67
N VAL A 186 -6.30 -27.74 -7.99
CA VAL A 186 -6.28 -26.44 -7.28
C VAL A 186 -6.62 -25.31 -8.26
N TYR A 187 -5.98 -25.29 -9.42
CA TYR A 187 -6.21 -24.28 -10.45
C TYR A 187 -7.58 -24.40 -11.10
N ARG A 188 -8.11 -25.62 -11.27
CA ARG A 188 -9.45 -25.82 -11.84
C ARG A 188 -10.56 -25.38 -10.87
N VAL A 189 -10.37 -25.61 -9.57
CA VAL A 189 -11.27 -25.09 -8.53
C VAL A 189 -11.19 -23.55 -8.49
N ALA A 190 -9.98 -22.98 -8.55
CA ALA A 190 -9.79 -21.53 -8.67
C ALA A 190 -10.47 -20.95 -9.92
N ALA A 191 -10.34 -21.63 -11.07
CA ALA A 191 -10.99 -21.24 -12.32
C ALA A 191 -12.52 -21.25 -12.22
N LEU A 192 -13.10 -22.27 -11.58
CA LEU A 192 -14.54 -22.39 -11.34
C LEU A 192 -15.04 -21.30 -10.38
N SER A 193 -14.27 -21.01 -9.34
CA SER A 193 -14.57 -19.95 -8.36
C SER A 193 -14.69 -18.58 -9.03
N VAL A 194 -13.68 -18.15 -9.79
CA VAL A 194 -13.73 -16.87 -10.51
C VAL A 194 -14.74 -16.87 -11.66
N PHE A 195 -15.03 -18.04 -12.26
CA PHE A 195 -16.10 -18.17 -13.26
C PHE A 195 -17.49 -17.98 -12.65
N ALA A 196 -17.73 -18.49 -11.44
CA ALA A 196 -18.95 -18.18 -10.71
C ALA A 196 -19.06 -16.67 -10.44
N MET A 197 -17.94 -16.02 -10.07
CA MET A 197 -17.91 -14.57 -9.86
C MET A 197 -18.15 -13.76 -11.13
N PHE A 198 -17.76 -14.26 -12.30
CA PHE A 198 -18.14 -13.66 -13.58
C PHE A 198 -19.66 -13.52 -13.70
N PHE A 199 -20.43 -14.57 -13.39
CA PHE A 199 -21.89 -14.49 -13.40
C PHE A 199 -22.44 -13.61 -12.27
N VAL A 200 -21.84 -13.64 -11.08
CA VAL A 200 -22.25 -12.75 -9.98
C VAL A 200 -22.13 -11.29 -10.39
N VAL A 201 -21.01 -10.89 -10.98
CA VAL A 201 -20.84 -9.53 -11.50
C VAL A 201 -21.79 -9.26 -12.65
N LEU A 202 -21.94 -10.21 -13.58
CA LEU A 202 -22.79 -10.03 -14.75
C LEU A 202 -24.25 -9.79 -14.35
N PHE A 203 -24.77 -10.46 -13.33
CA PHE A 203 -26.17 -10.35 -12.93
C PHE A 203 -26.43 -9.31 -11.83
N PHE A 204 -25.54 -9.18 -10.85
CA PHE A 204 -25.80 -8.38 -9.65
C PHE A 204 -25.02 -7.06 -9.58
N PHE A 205 -23.88 -6.94 -10.27
CA PHE A 205 -23.11 -5.70 -10.25
C PHE A 205 -23.77 -4.64 -11.12
N ARG A 206 -24.03 -3.47 -10.55
CA ARG A 206 -24.52 -2.29 -11.26
C ARG A 206 -23.44 -1.21 -11.23
N GLU A 207 -23.30 -0.49 -12.33
CA GLU A 207 -22.31 0.58 -12.42
C GLU A 207 -22.63 1.68 -11.39
N PRO A 208 -21.72 2.00 -10.46
CA PRO A 208 -21.92 3.09 -9.52
C PRO A 208 -21.76 4.41 -10.29
N ARG A 209 -22.88 5.03 -10.68
CA ARG A 209 -22.89 6.28 -11.45
C ARG A 209 -22.77 7.48 -10.50
N LYS A 210 -21.83 8.39 -10.76
CA LYS A 210 -21.90 9.77 -10.27
C LYS A 210 -22.08 10.72 -11.44
N ASN A 211 -23.09 11.59 -11.34
CA ASN A 211 -23.31 12.64 -12.33
C ASN A 211 -22.15 13.64 -12.25
N GLY A 212 -21.53 13.96 -13.40
CA GLY A 212 -20.42 14.90 -13.47
C GLY A 212 -19.01 14.31 -13.38
N ASP A 213 -18.85 13.00 -13.64
CA ASP A 213 -17.52 12.39 -13.73
C ASP A 213 -16.67 13.12 -14.80
N ALA A 214 -15.43 13.44 -14.43
CA ALA A 214 -14.45 14.01 -15.35
C ALA A 214 -14.25 13.08 -16.56
N PRO A 215 -13.94 13.63 -17.75
CA PRO A 215 -13.70 12.81 -18.93
C PRO A 215 -12.62 11.77 -18.67
N VAL A 216 -12.91 10.52 -19.08
CA VAL A 216 -12.02 9.37 -18.87
C VAL A 216 -10.64 9.66 -19.46
N PRO A 217 -9.55 9.55 -18.67
CA PRO A 217 -8.21 9.87 -19.15
C PRO A 217 -7.78 8.91 -20.26
N SER A 218 -7.01 9.42 -21.24
CA SER A 218 -6.46 8.56 -22.28
C SER A 218 -5.28 7.72 -21.79
N ILE A 219 -5.00 6.56 -22.42
CA ILE A 219 -3.81 5.75 -22.07
C ILE A 219 -2.54 6.59 -22.20
N ALA A 220 -2.45 7.43 -23.23
CA ALA A 220 -1.34 8.37 -23.40
C ALA A 220 -1.25 9.38 -22.26
N GLN A 221 -2.38 9.84 -21.73
CA GLN A 221 -2.44 10.75 -20.60
C GLN A 221 -2.05 10.05 -19.29
N VAL A 222 -2.41 8.78 -19.11
CA VAL A 222 -1.98 7.96 -17.98
C VAL A 222 -0.48 7.71 -18.04
N ALA A 223 0.06 7.37 -19.21
CA ALA A 223 1.51 7.24 -19.41
C ALA A 223 2.23 8.56 -19.16
N ARG A 224 1.68 9.69 -19.61
CA ARG A 224 2.23 11.03 -19.32
C ARG A 224 2.22 11.33 -17.82
N ASN A 225 1.11 11.05 -17.14
CA ASN A 225 0.97 11.26 -15.70
C ASN A 225 1.96 10.37 -14.93
N PHE A 226 2.14 9.11 -15.34
CA PHE A 226 3.16 8.23 -14.79
C PHE A 226 4.56 8.83 -14.93
N CYS A 227 4.92 9.33 -16.12
CA CYS A 227 6.20 10.02 -16.32
C CYS A 227 6.34 11.29 -15.47
N LEU A 228 5.27 12.06 -15.26
CA LEU A 228 5.30 13.23 -14.37
C LEU A 228 5.53 12.82 -12.90
N VAL A 229 4.96 11.69 -12.47
CA VAL A 229 5.11 11.16 -11.11
C VAL A 229 6.56 10.74 -10.82
N LEU A 230 7.32 10.33 -11.85
CA LEU A 230 8.76 10.04 -11.75
C LEU A 230 9.60 11.26 -11.29
N GLY A 231 9.02 12.46 -11.17
CA GLY A 231 9.70 13.66 -10.70
C GLY A 231 10.35 14.40 -11.85
N ASN A 232 11.66 14.58 -11.81
CA ASN A 232 12.39 15.21 -12.90
C ASN A 232 12.61 14.21 -14.05
N TYR A 233 11.53 13.90 -14.76
CA TYR A 233 11.54 12.97 -15.89
C TYR A 233 12.54 13.38 -16.99
N ARG A 234 12.85 14.68 -17.10
CA ARG A 234 13.87 15.21 -18.02
C ARG A 234 15.29 14.78 -17.63
N LEU A 235 15.54 14.48 -16.36
CA LEU A 235 16.79 13.87 -15.89
C LEU A 235 16.70 12.33 -15.89
N VAL A 236 15.61 11.79 -15.35
CA VAL A 236 15.46 10.33 -15.17
C VAL A 236 15.41 9.58 -16.50
N LEU A 237 14.64 10.06 -17.48
CA LEU A 237 14.44 9.34 -18.75
C LEU A 237 15.74 9.24 -19.58
N PRO A 238 16.53 10.31 -19.80
CA PRO A 238 17.82 10.18 -20.49
C PRO A 238 18.81 9.27 -19.76
N VAL A 239 18.85 9.31 -18.42
CA VAL A 239 19.74 8.44 -17.64
C VAL A 239 19.33 6.97 -17.78
N LEU A 240 18.03 6.66 -17.79
CA LEU A 240 17.52 5.31 -18.05
C LEU A 240 17.82 4.84 -19.47
N ILE A 241 17.65 5.72 -20.47
CA ILE A 241 18.00 5.41 -21.87
C ILE A 241 19.50 5.15 -22.00
N LEU A 242 20.34 5.99 -21.41
CA LEU A 242 21.79 5.79 -21.39
C LEU A 242 22.16 4.47 -20.70
N SER A 243 21.54 4.18 -19.55
CA SER A 243 21.72 2.91 -18.83
C SER A 243 21.34 1.72 -19.71
N LEU A 244 20.22 1.80 -20.43
CA LEU A 244 19.77 0.75 -21.34
C LEU A 244 20.72 0.57 -22.54
N VAL A 245 21.17 1.66 -23.15
CA VAL A 245 22.14 1.62 -24.27
C VAL A 245 23.45 1.01 -23.83
N LEU A 246 23.98 1.42 -22.67
CA LEU A 246 25.19 0.83 -22.10
C LEU A 246 25.00 -0.67 -21.82
N ARG A 247 23.82 -1.06 -21.31
CA ARG A 247 23.52 -2.48 -21.05
C ARG A 247 23.45 -3.30 -22.34
N ILE A 248 22.81 -2.78 -23.37
CA ILE A 248 22.74 -3.41 -24.70
C ILE A 248 24.14 -3.51 -25.30
N THR A 249 24.97 -2.47 -25.13
CA THR A 249 26.34 -2.45 -25.63
C THR A 249 27.20 -3.53 -24.97
N GLU A 250 27.14 -3.68 -23.65
CA GLU A 250 27.81 -4.77 -22.93
C GLU A 250 27.34 -6.15 -23.41
N TRP A 251 26.04 -6.29 -23.71
CA TRP A 251 25.46 -7.55 -24.19
C TRP A 251 25.92 -7.90 -25.61
N VAL A 252 25.99 -6.92 -26.52
CA VAL A 252 26.47 -7.10 -27.90
C VAL A 252 28.00 -7.24 -27.96
N TYR A 253 28.72 -6.51 -27.11
CA TYR A 253 30.17 -6.48 -27.05
C TYR A 253 30.66 -6.84 -25.64
N PRO A 254 30.71 -8.13 -25.26
CA PRO A 254 31.10 -8.56 -23.91
C PRO A 254 32.54 -8.16 -23.49
N ARG A 255 33.37 -7.76 -24.45
CA ARG A 255 34.73 -7.25 -24.21
C ARG A 255 34.74 -5.82 -23.66
N VAL A 256 33.63 -5.09 -23.83
CA VAL A 256 33.45 -3.70 -23.37
C VAL A 256 32.58 -3.74 -22.12
N ALA A 257 33.15 -4.16 -21.00
CA ALA A 257 32.47 -4.13 -19.71
C ALA A 257 32.59 -2.72 -19.09
N MET A 258 31.46 -2.10 -18.74
CA MET A 258 31.50 -0.82 -18.06
C MET A 258 31.90 -1.01 -16.60
N PRO A 259 32.83 -0.20 -16.06
CA PRO A 259 33.15 -0.23 -14.65
C PRO A 259 31.91 -0.03 -13.77
N GLY A 260 31.82 -0.79 -12.66
CA GLY A 260 30.66 -0.75 -11.76
C GLY A 260 30.31 0.64 -11.20
N TRP A 261 31.29 1.54 -11.07
CA TRP A 261 31.05 2.91 -10.62
C TRP A 261 30.22 3.74 -11.61
N ILE A 262 30.22 3.40 -12.91
CA ILE A 262 29.33 4.03 -13.90
C ILE A 262 27.88 3.68 -13.56
N TRP A 263 27.61 2.40 -13.29
CA TRP A 263 26.28 1.94 -12.89
C TRP A 263 25.82 2.57 -11.57
N VAL A 264 26.72 2.71 -10.59
CA VAL A 264 26.43 3.41 -9.33
C VAL A 264 26.13 4.89 -9.59
N GLY A 265 26.90 5.57 -10.44
CA GLY A 265 26.69 6.97 -10.80
C GLY A 265 25.33 7.19 -11.49
N LEU A 266 24.97 6.33 -12.45
CA LEU A 266 23.68 6.36 -13.13
C LEU A 266 22.53 6.13 -12.14
N LEU A 267 22.68 5.15 -11.24
CA LEU A 267 21.70 4.89 -10.18
C LEU A 267 21.50 6.12 -9.29
N VAL A 268 22.59 6.75 -8.82
CA VAL A 268 22.51 7.97 -8.00
C VAL A 268 21.80 9.11 -8.74
N LEU A 269 22.07 9.29 -10.04
CA LEU A 269 21.38 10.31 -10.85
C LEU A 269 19.88 10.04 -10.99
N VAL A 270 19.48 8.77 -11.19
CA VAL A 270 18.06 8.38 -11.17
C VAL A 270 17.44 8.70 -9.80
N LEU A 271 18.08 8.26 -8.72
CA LEU A 271 17.61 8.48 -7.34
C LEU A 271 17.54 9.97 -6.94
N ALA A 272 18.43 10.81 -7.49
CA ALA A 272 18.39 12.25 -7.28
C ALA A 272 17.25 12.93 -8.07
N GLY A 273 16.85 12.34 -9.21
CA GLY A 273 15.79 12.86 -10.06
C GLY A 273 14.37 12.49 -9.63
N ILE A 274 14.21 11.45 -8.80
CA ILE A 274 12.89 10.95 -8.41
C ILE A 274 12.17 11.85 -7.40
N SER A 275 10.84 11.92 -7.51
CA SER A 275 10.00 12.71 -6.60
C SER A 275 9.95 12.12 -5.17
N ARG A 276 9.52 12.92 -4.19
CA ARG A 276 9.29 12.41 -2.80
C ARG A 276 8.31 11.23 -2.77
N PHE A 277 7.30 11.27 -3.64
CA PHE A 277 6.35 10.18 -3.77
C PHE A 277 7.02 8.92 -4.33
N MET A 278 7.94 9.05 -5.28
CA MET A 278 8.73 7.92 -5.78
C MET A 278 9.65 7.34 -4.71
N TRP A 279 10.25 8.17 -3.84
CA TRP A 279 11.00 7.65 -2.68
C TRP A 279 10.14 6.81 -1.75
N PHE A 280 8.91 7.27 -1.49
CA PHE A 280 7.93 6.45 -0.77
C PHE A 280 7.66 5.12 -1.51
N LEU A 281 7.43 5.15 -2.82
CA LEU A 281 7.24 3.93 -3.61
C LEU A 281 8.45 3.00 -3.59
N VAL A 282 9.68 3.51 -3.60
CA VAL A 282 10.90 2.71 -3.51
C VAL A 282 10.99 2.01 -2.15
N LEU A 283 10.78 2.74 -1.06
CA LEU A 283 10.75 2.16 0.29
C LEU A 283 9.64 1.11 0.41
N PHE A 284 8.44 1.43 -0.10
CA PHE A 284 7.30 0.53 -0.10
C PHE A 284 7.55 -0.72 -0.95
N THR A 285 8.20 -0.57 -2.10
CA THR A 285 8.63 -1.68 -2.96
C THR A 285 9.64 -2.57 -2.24
N GLY A 286 10.60 -1.98 -1.51
CA GLY A 286 11.56 -2.73 -0.70
C GLY A 286 10.88 -3.61 0.34
N TYR A 287 9.87 -3.08 1.05
CA TYR A 287 9.03 -3.86 1.95
C TYR A 287 8.36 -5.04 1.23
N TRP A 288 7.72 -4.78 0.08
CA TRP A 288 7.03 -5.84 -0.68
C TRP A 288 7.96 -6.91 -1.22
N ILE A 289 9.17 -6.54 -1.66
CA ILE A 289 10.18 -7.50 -2.11
C ILE A 289 10.52 -8.47 -0.97
N VAL A 290 10.80 -7.94 0.23
CA VAL A 290 11.10 -8.79 1.40
C VAL A 290 9.90 -9.66 1.77
N PHE A 291 8.69 -9.08 1.79
CA PHE A 291 7.45 -9.81 2.07
C PHE A 291 7.26 -10.98 1.09
N TRP A 292 7.33 -10.73 -0.22
CA TRP A 292 7.14 -11.78 -1.22
C TRP A 292 8.27 -12.81 -1.21
N GLN A 293 9.50 -12.37 -0.93
CA GLN A 293 10.63 -13.30 -0.79
C GLN A 293 10.40 -14.25 0.38
N GLN A 294 9.92 -13.75 1.52
CA GLN A 294 9.54 -14.58 2.66
C GLN A 294 8.38 -15.51 2.30
N TYR A 295 7.32 -14.98 1.67
CA TYR A 295 6.13 -15.72 1.26
C TYR A 295 6.47 -16.92 0.34
N ILE A 296 7.42 -16.76 -0.58
CA ILE A 296 7.80 -17.82 -1.53
C ILE A 296 8.88 -18.73 -0.93
N SER A 297 9.91 -18.16 -0.31
CA SER A 297 11.12 -18.89 0.07
C SER A 297 10.95 -19.68 1.35
N LEU A 298 10.20 -19.17 2.33
CA LEU A 298 10.05 -19.83 3.63
C LEU A 298 9.33 -21.18 3.51
N PRO A 299 8.16 -21.28 2.85
CA PRO A 299 7.50 -22.58 2.68
C PRO A 299 8.35 -23.57 1.87
N GLY A 300 9.02 -23.09 0.82
CA GLY A 300 9.94 -23.92 0.02
C GLY A 300 11.16 -24.41 0.81
N PHE A 301 11.68 -23.60 1.73
CA PHE A 301 12.76 -24.00 2.64
C PHE A 301 12.30 -25.07 3.62
N ILE A 302 11.13 -24.89 4.25
CA ILE A 302 10.55 -25.87 5.18
C ILE A 302 10.36 -27.21 4.48
N HIS A 303 9.72 -27.20 3.31
CA HIS A 303 9.48 -28.42 2.53
C HIS A 303 10.76 -29.14 2.10
N ARG A 304 11.79 -28.40 1.67
CA ARG A 304 13.03 -29.01 1.16
C ARG A 304 13.99 -29.46 2.26
N TYR A 305 14.10 -28.71 3.36
CA TYR A 305 15.18 -28.90 4.33
C TYR A 305 14.72 -29.33 5.73
N ILE A 306 13.45 -29.13 6.07
CA ILE A 306 12.93 -29.45 7.41
C ILE A 306 12.05 -30.70 7.35
N ASP A 307 11.00 -30.66 6.54
CA ASP A 307 10.02 -31.75 6.43
C ASP A 307 9.45 -31.80 5.01
N ALA A 308 9.79 -32.85 4.27
CA ALA A 308 9.31 -33.10 2.91
C ALA A 308 7.81 -33.42 2.83
N SER A 309 7.15 -33.65 3.96
CA SER A 309 5.71 -33.83 4.05
C SER A 309 4.96 -32.58 4.53
N ALA A 310 5.68 -31.47 4.74
CA ALA A 310 5.09 -30.22 5.20
C ALA A 310 4.09 -29.67 4.18
N ASP A 311 2.89 -29.35 4.65
CA ASP A 311 1.84 -28.72 3.84
C ASP A 311 2.17 -27.24 3.64
N VAL A 312 2.93 -26.96 2.57
CA VAL A 312 3.36 -25.62 2.14
C VAL A 312 2.17 -24.66 2.03
N GLU A 313 1.05 -25.14 1.50
CA GLU A 313 -0.16 -24.35 1.28
C GLU A 313 -0.83 -24.01 2.62
N LEU A 314 -0.88 -24.95 3.57
CA LEU A 314 -1.40 -24.69 4.90
C LEU A 314 -0.52 -23.72 5.71
N ILE A 315 0.81 -23.79 5.56
CA ILE A 315 1.73 -22.84 6.21
C ILE A 315 1.43 -21.41 5.74
N LEU A 316 1.13 -21.22 4.46
CA LEU A 316 0.81 -19.91 3.87
C LEU A 316 -0.51 -19.30 4.38
N VAL A 317 -1.37 -20.08 5.02
CA VAL A 317 -2.58 -19.56 5.70
C VAL A 317 -2.20 -18.64 6.86
N THR A 318 -1.06 -18.90 7.50
CA THR A 318 -0.62 -18.16 8.70
C THR A 318 -0.43 -16.67 8.41
N ASP A 319 -0.04 -16.28 7.20
CA ASP A 319 0.13 -14.88 6.80
C ASP A 319 -1.19 -14.10 6.91
N GLY A 320 -2.24 -14.58 6.22
CA GLY A 320 -3.56 -13.94 6.24
C GLY A 320 -4.17 -13.94 7.65
N LEU A 321 -4.06 -15.05 8.38
CA LEU A 321 -4.56 -15.14 9.76
C LEU A 321 -3.83 -14.20 10.70
N THR A 322 -2.50 -14.10 10.59
CA THR A 322 -1.70 -13.22 11.45
C THR A 322 -2.10 -11.77 11.24
N VAL A 323 -2.29 -11.34 9.98
CA VAL A 323 -2.76 -9.98 9.68
C VAL A 323 -4.15 -9.74 10.27
N ILE A 324 -5.08 -10.68 10.14
CA ILE A 324 -6.43 -10.57 10.71
C ILE A 324 -6.37 -10.48 12.24
N CYS A 325 -5.68 -11.42 12.88
CA CYS A 325 -5.56 -11.48 14.35
C CYS A 325 -4.88 -10.24 14.91
N LEU A 326 -3.77 -9.78 14.32
CA LEU A 326 -3.09 -8.55 14.76
C LEU A 326 -3.95 -7.31 14.53
N THR A 327 -4.67 -7.23 13.41
CA THR A 327 -5.59 -6.12 13.15
C THR A 327 -6.69 -6.08 14.22
N LEU A 328 -7.29 -7.22 14.54
CA LEU A 328 -8.29 -7.33 15.59
C LEU A 328 -7.72 -7.00 16.97
N ALA A 329 -6.52 -7.49 17.30
CA ALA A 329 -5.85 -7.23 18.57
C ALA A 329 -5.51 -5.74 18.74
N VAL A 330 -4.96 -5.09 17.71
CA VAL A 330 -4.65 -3.65 17.73
C VAL A 330 -5.93 -2.82 17.84
N ASN A 331 -6.99 -3.20 17.12
CA ASN A 331 -8.28 -2.54 17.22
C ASN A 331 -8.88 -2.67 18.63
N PHE A 332 -8.78 -3.85 19.24
CA PHE A 332 -9.25 -4.10 20.61
C PHE A 332 -8.44 -3.32 21.66
N LEU A 333 -7.10 -3.35 21.56
CA LEU A 333 -6.22 -2.63 22.48
C LEU A 333 -6.38 -1.11 22.38
N SER A 334 -6.65 -0.59 21.18
CA SER A 334 -6.88 0.83 20.96
C SER A 334 -8.26 1.29 21.42
N SER A 335 -9.29 0.42 21.38
CA SER A 335 -10.59 0.76 21.97
C SER A 335 -10.54 0.93 23.49
N ASP A 336 -9.68 0.17 24.19
CA ASP A 336 -9.56 0.25 25.65
C ASP A 336 -8.74 1.45 26.14
N HIS A 337 -7.72 1.88 25.39
CA HIS A 337 -6.86 3.01 25.77
C HIS A 337 -7.56 4.39 25.67
N PHE A 338 -8.61 4.51 24.86
CA PHE A 338 -9.40 5.75 24.77
C PHE A 338 -10.51 5.86 25.82
N GLY A 339 -10.78 4.80 26.60
CA GLY A 339 -11.74 4.82 27.70
C GLY A 339 -11.31 5.62 28.94
N HIS A 340 -10.04 6.03 29.05
CA HIS A 340 -9.51 6.72 30.23
C HIS A 340 -9.41 8.26 30.08
N GLY A 341 -9.77 8.83 28.92
CA GLY A 341 -9.77 10.28 28.70
C GLY A 341 -10.90 11.05 29.40
N ASP A 342 -11.99 10.36 29.74
CA ASP A 342 -13.20 10.99 30.32
C ASP A 342 -13.13 11.21 31.84
N TYR A 343 -12.20 10.55 32.54
CA TYR A 343 -12.02 10.80 33.98
C TYR A 343 -11.38 12.16 34.27
N ILE A 344 -10.59 12.71 33.34
CA ILE A 344 -9.92 14.00 33.54
C ILE A 344 -10.86 15.16 33.20
N TYR A 345 -11.81 14.99 32.26
CA TYR A 345 -12.77 16.04 31.93
C TYR A 345 -13.87 16.23 32.99
N ARG A 346 -14.28 15.15 33.69
CA ARG A 346 -15.28 15.26 34.77
C ARG A 346 -14.75 15.88 36.07
N LEU A 347 -13.44 15.91 36.28
CA LEU A 347 -12.82 16.55 37.45
C LEU A 347 -12.50 18.03 37.25
N ALA A 348 -12.59 18.54 36.02
CA ALA A 348 -12.42 19.95 35.71
C ALA A 348 -13.74 20.76 35.79
N ASP A 349 -14.90 20.10 35.87
CA ASP A 349 -16.22 20.73 35.75
C ASP A 349 -17.08 20.62 37.02
N SER A 350 -16.44 20.73 38.20
CA SER A 350 -17.15 20.78 39.48
C SER A 350 -16.81 22.03 40.32
N ARG A 351 -16.32 23.09 39.68
CA ARG A 351 -16.19 24.42 40.32
C ARG A 351 -16.50 25.52 39.33
N LEU A 352 -17.78 25.79 39.09
CA LEU A 352 -18.29 27.12 38.70
C LEU A 352 -19.82 27.08 38.60
N ALA A 353 -20.48 27.07 39.75
CA ALA A 353 -21.90 27.39 39.83
C ALA A 353 -22.20 28.10 41.15
N THR A 354 -21.84 29.38 41.26
CA THR A 354 -22.54 30.37 42.11
C THR A 354 -22.15 31.80 41.72
N GLY A 355 -23.11 32.58 41.23
CA GLY A 355 -23.26 34.00 41.59
C GLY A 355 -22.69 35.07 40.65
N GLY A 356 -23.58 35.68 39.85
CA GLY A 356 -23.84 37.12 39.97
C GLY A 356 -23.01 38.13 39.15
N ARG A 357 -23.70 38.70 38.14
CA ARG A 357 -23.75 40.12 37.74
C ARG A 357 -22.59 40.78 36.95
N GLU A 358 -23.05 41.42 35.85
CA GLU A 358 -22.53 42.62 35.15
C GLU A 358 -21.70 42.50 33.84
N ARG A 359 -22.39 42.91 32.75
CA ARG A 359 -21.99 43.78 31.62
C ARG A 359 -20.58 43.59 31.00
N SER A 360 -20.55 43.12 29.74
CA SER A 360 -20.23 43.92 28.54
C SER A 360 -20.19 43.06 27.27
N ALA A 361 -20.58 43.67 26.15
CA ALA A 361 -20.71 43.05 24.84
C ALA A 361 -19.37 42.62 24.23
N LEU A 362 -19.34 41.46 23.55
CA LEU A 362 -18.46 41.20 22.41
C LEU A 362 -18.95 39.98 21.62
N THR A 363 -19.39 40.27 20.40
CA THR A 363 -19.66 39.35 19.30
C THR A 363 -18.44 38.45 19.05
N LEU A 364 -18.60 37.12 19.01
CA LEU A 364 -17.56 36.24 18.46
C LEU A 364 -18.16 35.13 17.58
N CYS A 365 -17.60 35.08 16.38
CA CYS A 365 -17.94 34.24 15.24
C CYS A 365 -18.13 32.74 15.55
N THR A 366 -19.20 32.20 14.99
CA THR A 366 -19.37 30.77 14.72
C THR A 366 -18.38 30.32 13.63
N CYS A 367 -17.34 29.58 14.02
CA CYS A 367 -16.55 28.78 13.08
C CYS A 367 -16.98 27.31 13.20
N LEU A 368 -17.54 26.81 12.09
CA LEU A 368 -17.92 25.42 11.84
C LEU A 368 -16.84 24.42 12.28
N GLY A 369 -17.21 23.54 13.22
CA GLY A 369 -16.42 22.38 13.60
C GLY A 369 -16.31 21.38 12.44
N ARG A 370 -15.08 21.09 12.02
CA ARG A 370 -14.75 19.94 11.17
C ARG A 370 -14.54 18.72 12.05
N ASP A 371 -15.48 17.79 12.00
CA ASP A 371 -15.33 16.45 12.57
C ASP A 371 -14.36 15.63 11.71
N HIS A 372 -13.13 15.42 12.19
CA HIS A 372 -12.21 14.44 11.63
C HIS A 372 -12.29 13.14 12.43
N SER A 373 -12.78 12.07 11.80
CA SER A 373 -12.58 10.70 12.27
C SER A 373 -11.12 10.30 12.05
N VAL A 374 -10.44 10.05 13.17
CA VAL A 374 -9.01 9.72 13.22
C VAL A 374 -8.80 8.32 12.65
N ALA A 375 -8.18 8.23 11.48
CA ALA A 375 -7.38 7.06 11.13
C ALA A 375 -6.19 7.02 12.09
N ALA A 376 -5.94 5.87 12.73
CA ALA A 376 -4.88 5.70 13.70
C ALA A 376 -3.49 5.94 13.06
N LEU A 377 -3.03 7.18 13.08
CA LEU A 377 -1.62 7.54 12.97
C LEU A 377 -1.00 7.24 14.33
N LEU A 378 -0.09 6.26 14.39
CA LEU A 378 0.78 6.06 15.55
C LEU A 378 1.61 7.34 15.75
N ARG A 379 1.14 8.24 16.62
CA ARG A 379 1.92 9.37 17.11
C ARG A 379 2.59 8.96 18.41
N VAL A 380 3.88 8.64 18.32
CA VAL A 380 4.73 8.46 19.50
C VAL A 380 4.97 9.85 20.10
N TYR A 381 4.28 10.16 21.20
CA TYR A 381 4.52 11.36 21.98
C TYR A 381 5.66 11.09 22.97
N PHE A 382 6.81 11.73 22.76
CA PHE A 382 7.82 11.81 23.80
C PHE A 382 7.34 12.81 24.85
N ALA A 383 7.01 12.32 26.05
CA ALA A 383 6.74 13.18 27.19
C ALA A 383 7.99 14.03 27.47
N ALA A 384 7.85 15.35 27.45
CA ALA A 384 8.89 16.26 27.94
C ALA A 384 8.95 16.15 29.47
N GLY A 385 9.63 15.11 29.96
CA GLY A 385 9.95 14.94 31.37
C GLY A 385 10.88 16.06 31.84
N ALA A 386 10.60 16.58 33.03
CA ALA A 386 11.35 17.64 33.68
C ALA A 386 12.87 17.38 33.69
N ALA A 387 13.62 18.42 33.33
CA ALA A 387 15.08 18.40 33.33
C ALA A 387 15.64 18.09 34.73
N ARG A 388 16.17 16.88 34.92
CA ARG A 388 17.16 16.60 35.97
C ARG A 388 18.53 16.40 35.31
N PRO A 389 19.62 16.89 35.91
CA PRO A 389 20.91 16.96 35.24
C PRO A 389 21.67 15.65 35.44
N ALA A 390 21.90 14.87 34.38
CA ALA A 390 23.04 13.95 34.32
C ALA A 390 23.33 13.45 32.90
N ARG A 391 24.46 13.95 32.37
CA ARG A 391 25.48 13.26 31.55
C ARG A 391 25.09 12.74 30.15
N HIS A 392 25.58 13.51 29.18
CA HIS A 392 26.01 13.13 27.83
C HIS A 392 25.07 12.27 26.98
N LEU A 393 24.20 12.95 26.23
CA LEU A 393 23.56 12.40 25.03
C LEU A 393 24.01 13.22 23.81
N HIS A 394 24.74 12.59 22.91
CA HIS A 394 25.01 13.11 21.58
C HIS A 394 23.76 12.90 20.71
N GLY A 395 23.02 13.98 20.44
CA GLY A 395 21.85 13.97 19.57
C GLY A 395 22.07 14.81 18.31
N ILE A 396 21.73 14.25 17.15
CA ILE A 396 21.67 14.97 15.87
C ILE A 396 20.42 15.86 15.90
N ARG A 397 20.60 17.16 15.79
CA ARG A 397 19.51 18.14 15.71
C ARG A 397 19.14 18.34 14.23
N VAL A 398 18.05 17.71 13.79
CA VAL A 398 17.49 17.99 12.46
C VAL A 398 16.67 19.28 12.56
N SER A 399 17.21 20.36 11.99
CA SER A 399 16.50 21.64 11.88
C SER A 399 15.33 21.50 10.92
N SER A 400 14.10 21.56 11.42
CA SER A 400 12.92 21.73 10.58
C SER A 400 12.87 23.19 10.12
N ASP A 401 13.43 23.49 8.97
CA ASP A 401 12.93 24.62 8.17
C ASP A 401 13.48 24.61 6.74
N ARG A 402 12.54 24.63 5.79
CA ARG A 402 12.44 25.62 4.69
C ARG A 402 11.52 25.08 3.59
N ASN A 403 10.28 25.58 3.57
CA ASN A 403 9.60 26.14 2.38
C ASN A 403 8.14 26.44 2.72
N ARG A 404 7.90 27.62 3.31
CA ARG A 404 6.56 28.24 3.30
C ARG A 404 6.53 29.15 2.07
N ILE A 405 5.66 28.84 1.12
CA ILE A 405 5.40 29.69 -0.05
C ILE A 405 4.50 30.82 0.45
N ALA A 406 5.07 32.02 0.58
CA ALA A 406 4.35 33.27 0.65
C ALA A 406 4.84 34.14 -0.52
N ASP A 407 3.87 34.74 -1.21
CA ASP A 407 3.93 35.62 -2.36
C ASP A 407 5.29 36.04 -2.95
N ARG A 408 5.43 35.74 -4.25
CA ARG A 408 6.28 36.39 -5.27
C ARG A 408 7.39 37.34 -4.75
N ARG A 409 8.50 36.77 -4.25
CA ARG A 409 9.91 37.20 -4.49
C ARG A 409 10.90 36.32 -3.71
N LEU A 410 11.93 35.82 -4.39
CA LEU A 410 13.04 35.04 -3.80
C LEU A 410 14.01 35.97 -3.06
N VAL A 411 14.21 35.78 -1.75
CA VAL A 411 15.32 36.38 -1.00
C VAL A 411 16.25 35.27 -0.51
N ARG A 412 17.48 35.29 -1.02
CA ARG A 412 18.59 34.40 -0.62
C ARG A 412 19.29 35.02 0.60
N ARG A 413 19.60 34.25 1.65
CA ARG A 413 20.52 34.70 2.72
C ARG A 413 21.76 33.80 2.81
N ASN A 414 22.90 34.46 2.96
CA ASN A 414 24.27 33.96 2.95
C ASN A 414 24.59 33.05 4.16
N ALA A 415 25.42 32.04 3.92
CA ALA A 415 25.97 31.13 4.93
C ALA A 415 27.28 31.69 5.52
N ALA A 416 27.44 31.59 6.83
CA ALA A 416 28.74 31.71 7.51
C ALA A 416 28.73 30.86 8.81
N PRO A 417 29.90 30.36 9.26
CA PRO A 417 30.05 29.00 9.74
C PRO A 417 29.95 28.84 11.27
N SER A 418 29.52 27.64 11.68
CA SER A 418 29.42 27.19 13.06
C SER A 418 30.72 26.55 13.53
N PHE A 419 31.52 27.22 14.35
CA PHE A 419 32.35 26.58 15.40
C PHE A 419 33.09 27.66 16.22
N ARG A 420 32.74 27.80 17.51
CA ARG A 420 33.69 28.27 18.55
C ARG A 420 33.29 27.73 19.92
N ARG A 421 34.33 27.30 20.64
CA ARG A 421 34.37 26.63 21.96
C ARG A 421 35.07 27.60 22.93
N GLY A 422 34.73 27.55 24.22
CA GLY A 422 35.46 28.23 25.32
C GLY A 422 34.52 29.10 26.16
N GLN A 423 34.12 28.66 27.36
CA GLN A 423 34.79 28.69 28.67
C GLN A 423 34.14 29.78 29.55
N GLU A 424 33.41 29.36 30.58
CA GLU A 424 33.07 30.22 31.72
C GLU A 424 34.34 30.54 32.53
N PRO A 425 34.33 31.68 33.23
CA PRO A 425 34.42 31.54 34.68
C PRO A 425 33.35 32.35 35.43
N ALA A 426 33.01 31.81 36.59
CA ALA A 426 32.11 32.37 37.58
C ALA A 426 32.76 33.45 38.46
N SER A 427 31.88 34.09 39.24
CA SER A 427 32.09 34.85 40.49
C SER A 427 32.29 36.36 40.37
N GLY A 428 31.61 37.09 41.25
CA GLY A 428 31.95 38.47 41.60
C GLY A 428 30.73 39.38 41.86
N TYR A 429 30.46 39.61 43.14
CA TYR A 429 29.70 40.73 43.71
C TYR A 429 29.89 42.07 42.96
N VAL A 430 28.86 42.94 42.92
CA VAL A 430 28.92 44.37 43.33
C VAL A 430 27.52 45.00 43.32
N ASP A 431 27.33 45.86 44.31
CA ASP A 431 26.16 46.52 44.85
C ASP A 431 25.71 47.80 44.08
N ARG A 432 24.44 48.17 44.30
CA ARG A 432 23.81 49.52 44.26
C ARG A 432 23.76 50.41 42.98
N ARG A 433 22.49 50.70 42.64
CA ARG A 433 21.80 52.02 42.43
C ARG A 433 21.71 52.69 41.03
N TYR A 434 20.43 52.93 40.67
CA TYR A 434 19.82 54.09 40.00
C TYR A 434 20.25 54.49 38.58
N ARG A 435 19.37 54.27 37.58
CA ARG A 435 18.37 55.24 37.04
C ARG A 435 17.85 54.82 35.66
N ASN A 436 16.53 54.87 35.52
CA ASN A 436 15.72 55.14 34.32
C ASN A 436 16.35 54.94 32.92
N ARG A 437 15.87 53.92 32.20
CA ARG A 437 15.49 54.05 30.78
C ARG A 437 14.47 52.98 30.38
N ALA A 438 13.47 53.45 29.64
CA ALA A 438 12.35 52.70 29.08
C ALA A 438 12.79 51.73 27.97
N ALA A 439 12.07 50.61 27.81
CA ALA A 439 11.60 50.05 26.53
C ALA A 439 11.21 48.56 26.66
N TYR A 440 10.35 48.12 25.73
CA TYR A 440 9.86 46.76 25.45
C TYR A 440 8.71 46.28 26.35
N GLY A 441 7.44 46.31 25.92
CA GLY A 441 6.96 45.97 24.59
C GLY A 441 6.91 44.45 24.42
N ARG A 442 5.99 43.77 25.13
CA ARG A 442 5.55 42.43 24.77
C ARG A 442 4.33 42.57 23.89
N GLY A 443 4.59 42.61 22.57
CA GLY A 443 3.60 42.23 21.59
C GLY A 443 3.27 40.75 21.78
N ALA A 444 1.97 40.48 21.83
CA ALA A 444 1.43 39.17 21.54
C ALA A 444 1.75 38.83 20.09
N VAL A 445 2.26 37.62 19.88
CA VAL A 445 2.20 36.93 18.59
C VAL A 445 1.66 35.55 18.93
N ASP A 446 0.39 35.36 18.59
CA ASP A 446 -0.26 34.06 18.50
C ASP A 446 0.39 33.28 17.34
N LEU A 447 0.69 32.00 17.60
CA LEU A 447 1.14 31.00 16.62
C LEU A 447 0.03 29.98 16.39
#